data_AF-A0A956GX86-F1
#
_entry.id   AF-A0A956GX86-F1
#
_cell.length_a   1.000
_cell.length_b   1.000
_cell.length_c   1.000
_cell.angle_alpha   90.00
_cell.angle_beta   90.00
_cell.angle_gamma   90.00
#
_symmetry.space_group_name_H-M   'P 1'
#
loop_
_entity.id
_entity.type
_entity.pdbx_description
1 polymer ?
#
loop_
_entity_poly.entity_id
_entity_poly.type
_entity_poly.pdbx_seq_one_letter_code
_entity_poly.pdbx_strand_id
1 'polypeptide(L)'
;MSLSRGTIVGGAWTVQRAITGAPRVEAKATGHGAAARLTLIACPRPPSHEQLDRWETRLRPAGLDHAAYPALLGFGHDPALGALWIARAWSPFESIDSWRRSCPTLAVATLARSLRSLGD
;
A
#
# COMPACT_ATOMS: atom_id res chain seq x y z
N MET A 1 -14.90 -7.34 -2.03
CA MET A 1 -13.74 -8.24 -1.87
C MET A 1 -13.32 -8.23 -0.41
N SER A 2 -13.05 -9.40 0.17
CA SER A 2 -12.53 -9.56 1.53
C SER A 2 -11.27 -10.44 1.46
N LEU A 3 -10.23 -10.10 2.22
CA LEU A 3 -9.01 -10.92 2.32
C LEU A 3 -8.97 -11.63 3.66
N SER A 4 -8.81 -12.94 3.61
CA SER A 4 -8.68 -13.78 4.79
C SER A 4 -7.21 -14.10 5.03
N ARG A 5 -6.88 -14.44 6.28
CA ARG A 5 -5.55 -15.00 6.59
C ARG A 5 -5.34 -16.28 5.77
N GLY A 6 -4.16 -16.43 5.18
CA GLY A 6 -3.82 -17.55 4.32
C GLY A 6 -4.16 -17.36 2.84
N THR A 7 -4.94 -16.34 2.47
CA THR A 7 -5.15 -16.00 1.05
C THR A 7 -3.81 -15.72 0.38
N ILE A 8 -3.58 -16.34 -0.78
CA ILE A 8 -2.40 -16.10 -1.62
C ILE A 8 -2.78 -15.08 -2.69
N VAL A 9 -2.00 -14.00 -2.80
CA VAL A 9 -2.18 -12.94 -3.79
C VAL A 9 -1.01 -12.96 -4.77
N GLY A 10 -1.32 -12.94 -6.07
CA GLY A 10 -0.32 -12.92 -7.15
C GLY A 10 0.60 -14.14 -7.14
N GLY A 11 0.15 -15.27 -6.58
CA GLY A 11 0.91 -16.51 -6.47
C GLY A 11 2.08 -16.49 -5.48
N ALA A 12 2.37 -15.37 -4.82
CA ALA A 12 3.59 -15.20 -4.04
C ALA A 12 3.42 -14.57 -2.65
N TRP A 13 2.29 -13.91 -2.39
CA TRP A 13 2.07 -13.17 -1.14
C TRP A 13 0.99 -13.82 -0.30
N THR A 14 1.36 -14.39 0.84
CA THR A 14 0.40 -14.96 1.80
C THR A 14 -0.09 -13.90 2.78
N VAL A 15 -1.39 -13.65 2.81
CA VAL A 15 -2.02 -12.69 3.72
C VAL A 15 -1.93 -13.17 5.17
N GLN A 16 -1.42 -12.31 6.05
CA GLN A 16 -1.36 -12.54 7.50
C GLN A 16 -2.57 -11.94 8.22
N ARG A 17 -2.93 -10.70 7.87
CA ARG A 17 -4.12 -9.99 8.40
C ARG A 17 -4.60 -8.93 7.41
N ALA A 18 -5.92 -8.74 7.34
CA ALA A 18 -6.50 -7.55 6.72
C ALA A 18 -6.26 -6.31 7.61
N ILE A 19 -6.13 -5.16 6.96
CA ILE A 19 -5.96 -3.84 7.58
C ILE A 19 -7.21 -2.99 7.27
N THR A 20 -7.65 -2.97 6.01
CA THR A 20 -8.82 -2.21 5.55
C THR A 20 -9.73 -3.08 4.69
N GLY A 21 -10.99 -2.67 4.57
CA GLY A 21 -12.00 -3.27 3.68
C GLY A 21 -12.17 -2.51 2.36
N ALA A 22 -13.16 -2.91 1.57
CA ALA A 22 -13.50 -2.28 0.28
C ALA A 22 -13.72 -0.75 0.39
N PRO A 23 -13.46 0.04 -0.68
CA PRO A 23 -13.11 -0.36 -2.05
C PRO A 23 -11.62 -0.65 -2.29
N ARG A 24 -10.75 -0.27 -1.34
CA ARG A 24 -9.31 -0.51 -1.37
C ARG A 24 -8.94 -1.40 -0.20
N VAL A 25 -8.67 -2.67 -0.49
CA VAL A 25 -8.34 -3.65 0.54
C VAL A 25 -6.85 -3.61 0.80
N GLU A 26 -6.46 -3.36 2.05
CA GLU A 26 -5.07 -3.44 2.47
C GLU A 26 -4.87 -4.60 3.44
N ALA A 27 -3.72 -5.24 3.34
CA ALA A 27 -3.37 -6.37 4.20
C ALA A 27 -1.88 -6.36 4.52
N LYS A 28 -1.51 -6.95 5.66
CA LYS A 28 -0.14 -7.40 5.90
C LYS A 28 0.01 -8.77 5.27
N ALA A 29 1.08 -8.98 4.51
CA ALA A 29 1.40 -10.25 3.89
C ALA A 29 2.89 -10.57 4.01
N THR A 30 3.24 -11.82 3.72
CA THR A 30 4.63 -12.29 3.62
C THR A 30 4.82 -13.04 2.32
N GLY A 31 5.96 -12.82 1.68
CA GLY A 31 6.34 -13.41 0.39
C GLY A 31 7.78 -13.07 0.07
N HIS A 32 8.49 -13.93 -0.67
CA HIS A 32 9.89 -13.74 -1.06
C HIS A 32 10.84 -13.38 0.10
N GLY A 33 10.62 -13.95 1.30
CA GLY A 33 11.43 -13.65 2.48
C GLY A 33 11.20 -12.27 3.11
N ALA A 34 10.23 -11.48 2.63
CA ALA A 34 9.92 -10.15 3.13
C ALA A 34 8.48 -10.05 3.65
N ALA A 35 8.28 -9.12 4.60
CA ALA A 35 6.95 -8.66 4.97
C ALA A 35 6.55 -7.48 4.08
N ALA A 36 5.29 -7.49 3.63
CA ALA A 36 4.75 -6.46 2.76
C ALA A 36 3.41 -5.90 3.26
N ARG A 37 3.16 -4.63 2.95
CA ARG A 37 1.81 -4.08 2.90
C ARG A 37 1.29 -4.31 1.49
N LEU A 38 0.27 -5.17 1.38
CA LEU A 38 -0.49 -5.36 0.16
C LEU A 38 -1.57 -4.31 0.05
N THR A 39 -1.75 -3.77 -1.15
CA THR A 39 -2.90 -2.95 -1.54
C THR A 39 -3.55 -3.62 -2.74
N LEU A 40 -4.84 -3.96 -2.63
CA LEU A 40 -5.62 -4.50 -3.72
C LEU A 40 -6.67 -3.49 -4.18
N ILE A 41 -6.77 -3.35 -5.50
CA ILE A 41 -7.71 -2.48 -6.19
C ILE A 41 -8.59 -3.36 -7.05
N ALA A 42 -9.88 -3.41 -6.73
CA ALA A 42 -10.83 -4.23 -7.46
C ALA A 42 -10.94 -3.77 -8.93
N CYS A 43 -10.93 -4.73 -9.84
CA CYS A 43 -11.11 -4.51 -11.27
C CYS A 43 -12.49 -5.03 -11.68
N PRO A 44 -13.49 -4.16 -11.92
CA PRO A 44 -14.83 -4.59 -12.30
C PRO A 44 -14.87 -5.32 -13.65
N ARG A 45 -13.82 -5.17 -14.47
CA ARG A 45 -13.56 -5.95 -15.66
C ARG A 45 -12.08 -6.33 -15.68
N PRO A 46 -11.70 -7.48 -16.26
CA PRO A 46 -10.30 -7.82 -16.48
C PRO A 46 -9.61 -6.68 -17.26
N PRO A 47 -8.47 -6.17 -16.77
CA PRO A 47 -7.74 -5.14 -17.48
C PRO A 47 -7.18 -5.71 -18.80
N SER A 48 -7.19 -4.89 -19.85
CA SER A 48 -6.50 -5.24 -21.10
C SER A 48 -4.99 -5.27 -20.88
N HIS A 49 -4.26 -5.93 -21.79
CA HIS A 49 -2.80 -5.97 -21.77
C HIS A 49 -2.20 -4.56 -21.75
N GLU A 50 -2.70 -3.67 -22.60
CA GLU A 50 -2.26 -2.26 -22.66
C GLU A 50 -2.56 -1.48 -21.35
N GLN A 51 -3.63 -1.81 -20.64
CA GLN A 51 -3.92 -1.19 -19.34
C GLN A 51 -2.95 -1.68 -18.26
N LEU A 52 -2.60 -2.97 -18.29
CA LEU A 52 -1.56 -3.52 -17.43
C LEU A 52 -0.23 -2.85 -17.73
N ASP A 53 0.22 -2.83 -18.99
CA ASP A 53 1.50 -2.22 -19.39
C ASP A 53 1.64 -0.76 -18.96
N ARG A 54 0.58 0.03 -19.14
CA ARG A 54 0.56 1.43 -18.69
C ARG A 54 0.66 1.54 -17.17
N TRP A 55 0.01 0.64 -16.45
CA TRP A 55 0.08 0.61 -15.00
C TRP A 55 1.47 0.18 -14.51
N GLU A 56 2.07 -0.84 -15.12
CA GLU A 56 3.44 -1.26 -14.83
C GLU A 56 4.44 -0.14 -15.07
N THR A 57 4.30 0.55 -16.22
CA THR A 57 5.16 1.68 -16.62
C THR A 57 5.07 2.83 -15.62
N ARG A 58 3.90 3.08 -15.04
CA ARG A 58 3.71 4.11 -14.00
C ARG A 58 4.25 3.70 -12.64
N LEU A 59 4.29 2.40 -12.33
CA LEU A 59 4.77 1.89 -11.04
C LEU A 59 6.27 1.68 -10.99
N ARG A 60 6.94 1.37 -12.10
CA ARG A 60 8.42 1.24 -12.14
C ARG A 60 9.14 2.48 -11.59
N PRO A 61 8.79 3.72 -11.99
CA PRO A 61 9.37 4.91 -11.39
C PRO A 61 8.99 5.08 -9.92
N ALA A 62 7.85 4.56 -9.47
CA ALA A 62 7.45 4.65 -8.06
C ALA A 62 8.30 3.76 -7.13
N GLY A 63 9.17 2.91 -7.69
CA GLY A 63 10.23 2.20 -6.98
C GLY A 63 11.45 3.09 -6.66
N LEU A 64 11.28 4.41 -6.52
CA LEU A 64 12.34 5.31 -6.06
C LEU A 64 12.93 4.77 -4.76
N ASP A 65 14.19 4.37 -4.82
CA ASP A 65 14.97 3.92 -3.67
C ASP A 65 15.32 5.13 -2.82
N HIS A 66 14.41 5.49 -1.93
CA HIS A 66 14.58 6.60 -1.02
C HIS A 66 14.04 6.20 0.34
N ALA A 67 14.83 6.38 1.40
CA ALA A 67 14.53 5.89 2.74
C ALA A 67 13.16 6.33 3.31
N ALA A 68 12.65 7.48 2.85
CA ALA A 68 11.34 8.00 3.25
C ALA A 68 10.13 7.28 2.59
N TYR A 69 10.35 6.51 1.53
CA TYR A 69 9.28 5.83 0.79
C TYR A 69 9.44 4.31 0.92
N PRO A 70 8.37 3.58 1.27
CA PRO A 70 8.42 2.13 1.31
C PRO A 70 8.74 1.56 -0.08
N ALA A 71 9.80 0.75 -0.16
CA ALA A 71 10.24 0.13 -1.40
C ALA A 71 9.11 -0.68 -2.06
N LEU A 72 8.99 -0.57 -3.38
CA LEU A 72 8.08 -1.39 -4.17
C LEU A 72 8.67 -2.80 -4.32
N LEU A 73 8.02 -3.81 -3.73
CA LEU A 73 8.47 -5.20 -3.76
C LEU A 73 7.88 -5.98 -4.94
N GLY A 74 6.74 -5.52 -5.47
CA GLY A 74 6.10 -6.13 -6.62
C GLY A 74 4.73 -5.54 -6.88
N PHE A 75 4.20 -5.83 -8.05
CA PHE A 75 2.84 -5.49 -8.43
C PHE A 75 2.37 -6.48 -9.51
N GLY A 76 1.06 -6.58 -9.71
CA GLY A 76 0.49 -7.41 -10.77
C GLY A 76 -1.03 -7.41 -10.76
N HIS A 77 -1.59 -8.28 -11.60
CA HIS A 77 -3.01 -8.61 -11.59
C HIS A 77 -3.21 -10.01 -11.03
N ASP A 78 -4.19 -10.17 -10.16
CA ASP A 78 -4.64 -11.46 -9.66
C ASP A 78 -6.02 -11.76 -10.26
N PRO A 79 -6.13 -12.65 -11.26
CA PRO A 79 -7.39 -12.95 -11.91
C PRO A 79 -8.36 -13.70 -11.00
N ALA A 80 -7.87 -14.47 -10.02
CA ALA A 80 -8.73 -15.19 -9.08
C ALA A 80 -9.43 -14.21 -8.12
N LEU A 81 -8.75 -13.11 -7.79
CA LEU A 81 -9.31 -12.04 -6.96
C LEU A 81 -9.97 -10.93 -7.78
N GLY A 82 -9.80 -10.93 -9.11
CA GLY A 82 -10.26 -9.86 -10.00
C GLY A 82 -9.70 -8.49 -9.58
N ALA A 83 -8.42 -8.43 -9.24
CA ALA A 83 -7.82 -7.24 -8.63
C ALA A 83 -6.38 -6.99 -9.09
N LEU A 84 -6.02 -5.71 -9.23
CA LEU A 84 -4.63 -5.28 -9.25
C LEU A 84 -4.10 -5.30 -7.82
N TRP A 85 -2.85 -5.72 -7.65
CA TRP A 85 -2.19 -5.77 -6.35
C TRP A 85 -0.84 -5.05 -6.39
N ILE A 86 -0.50 -4.37 -5.31
CA ILE A 86 0.79 -3.72 -5.10
C ILE A 86 1.34 -4.20 -3.77
N ALA A 87 2.56 -4.70 -3.75
CA ALA A 87 3.31 -5.07 -2.56
C ALA A 87 4.39 -4.01 -2.29
N ARG A 88 4.34 -3.38 -1.12
CA ARG A 88 5.38 -2.47 -0.65
C ARG A 88 6.00 -3.00 0.63
N ALA A 89 7.27 -2.67 0.87
CA ALA A 89 7.97 -3.02 2.11
C ALA A 89 7.12 -2.63 3.32
N TRP A 90 7.03 -3.54 4.28
CA TRP A 90 6.27 -3.28 5.50
C TRP A 90 6.95 -2.17 6.31
N SER A 91 6.19 -1.09 6.54
CA SER A 91 6.58 -0.06 7.49
C SER A 91 5.85 -0.29 8.81
N PRO A 92 6.55 -0.34 9.96
CA PRO A 92 5.92 -0.42 11.26
C PRO A 92 5.27 0.90 11.68
N PHE A 93 5.48 1.99 10.95
CA PHE A 93 5.00 3.32 11.31
C PHE A 93 3.49 3.46 11.08
N GLU A 94 2.84 4.12 12.02
CA GLU A 94 1.43 4.51 11.92
C GLU A 94 1.24 5.55 10.79
N SER A 95 0.05 5.60 10.19
CA SER A 95 -0.27 6.71 9.29
C SER A 95 -0.37 8.01 10.10
N ILE A 96 -0.02 9.14 9.46
CA ILE A 96 -0.15 10.47 10.08
C ILE A 96 -1.57 10.72 10.59
N ASP A 97 -2.60 10.24 9.87
CA ASP A 97 -4.00 10.36 10.30
C ASP A 97 -4.31 9.55 11.55
N SER A 98 -3.70 8.36 11.67
CA SER A 98 -3.81 7.55 12.89
C SER A 98 -3.12 8.23 14.05
N TRP A 99 -1.89 8.73 13.83
CA TRP A 99 -1.15 9.48 14.83
C TRP A 99 -1.89 10.75 15.29
N ARG A 100 -2.52 11.50 14.37
CA ARG A 100 -3.36 12.66 14.69
C ARG A 100 -4.56 12.32 15.57
N ARG A 101 -5.19 11.17 15.33
CA ARG A 101 -6.32 10.69 16.15
C ARG A 101 -5.87 10.19 17.52
N SER A 102 -4.69 9.58 17.60
CA SER A 102 -4.13 9.01 18.82
C SER A 102 -3.40 10.04 19.70
N CYS A 103 -2.97 11.18 19.14
CA CYS A 103 -2.20 12.21 19.83
C CYS A 103 -2.72 13.64 19.50
N PRO A 104 -3.92 14.02 19.95
CA PRO A 104 -4.54 15.31 19.58
C PRO A 104 -3.70 16.53 20.03
N THR A 105 -2.95 16.42 21.12
CA THR A 105 -2.20 17.53 21.74
C THR A 105 -0.87 17.85 21.05
N LEU A 106 -0.23 16.89 20.37
CA LEU A 106 1.05 17.09 19.67
C LEU A 106 0.89 17.49 18.19
N ALA A 107 -0.27 17.20 17.60
CA ALA A 107 -0.60 17.55 16.22
C ALA A 107 -0.71 19.08 16.01
N VAL A 108 -1.22 19.81 17.01
CA VAL A 108 -1.35 21.28 16.96
C VAL A 108 0.02 21.97 17.04
N ALA A 109 0.91 21.49 17.91
CA ALA A 109 2.23 22.10 18.10
C ALA A 109 3.18 21.92 16.91
N THR A 110 3.11 20.76 16.23
CA THR A 110 4.03 20.43 15.12
C THR A 110 3.62 21.10 13.81
N LEU A 111 2.32 21.21 13.52
CA LEU A 111 1.79 21.98 12.38
C LEU A 111 2.07 23.47 12.53
N ALA A 112 1.88 24.03 13.73
CA ALA A 112 2.13 25.44 14.00
C ALA A 112 3.62 25.84 13.92
N ARG A 113 4.54 24.88 14.02
CA ARG A 113 5.98 25.11 13.85
C ARG A 113 6.41 24.98 12.37
N SER A 114 5.84 24.03 11.63
CA SER A 114 6.17 23.81 10.21
C SER A 114 5.59 24.88 9.29
N LEU A 115 4.46 25.49 9.63
CA LEU A 115 3.89 26.61 8.87
C LEU A 115 4.64 27.94 9.10
N ARG A 116 5.37 28.07 10.22
CA ARG A 116 6.20 29.25 10.50
C ARG A 116 7.53 29.22 9.76
N SER A 117 8.09 28.04 9.47
CA SER A 117 9.35 27.92 8.72
C SER A 117 9.20 28.00 7.19
N LEU A 118 7.99 28.22 6.67
CA LEU A 118 7.70 28.39 5.24
C LEU A 118 7.32 29.83 4.90
N GLY A 119 7.36 30.74 5.89
CA GLY A 119 6.97 32.15 5.75
C GLY A 119 8.11 33.15 5.91
N ASP A 120 9.36 32.69 6.05
CA ASP A 120 10.58 33.50 6.04
C ASP A 120 11.40 33.21 4.77
#